data_AF-A0A7V8DHB7-F1
#
_entry.id   AF-A0A7V8DHB7-F1
#
_cell.length_a   1.000
_cell.length_b   1.000
_cell.length_c   1.000
_cell.angle_alpha   90.00
_cell.angle_beta   90.00
_cell.angle_gamma   90.00
#
_symmetry.space_group_name_H-M   'P 1'
#
loop_
_entity.id
_entity.type
_entity.pdbx_description
1 polymer ?
#
loop_
_entity_poly.entity_id
_entity_poly.type
_entity_poly.pdbx_seq_one_letter_code
_entity_poly.pdbx_strand_id
1 'polypeptide(L)' 'MGATALTPLSFMDAKAFSHLKATTRGEFVGIGVELSMEKETIRIVASLNGGPAAQAGLRAGDVIVAVNGRTTTDHRAWPE' A
#
# COMPACT_ATOMS: atom_id res chain seq x y z
N MET A 1 14.73 -22.04 -27.45
CA MET A 1 15.47 -20.95 -26.76
C MET A 1 14.58 -19.72 -26.83
N GLY A 2 13.70 -19.37 -25.88
CA GLY A 2 13.77 -19.51 -24.42
C GLY A 2 14.03 -18.16 -23.78
N ALA A 3 13.29 -17.12 -24.15
CA ALA A 3 13.35 -15.80 -23.52
C ALA A 3 11.92 -15.33 -23.26
N THR A 4 11.32 -15.85 -22.18
CA THR A 4 10.10 -15.26 -21.60
C THR A 4 10.53 -13.94 -20.97
N ALA A 5 10.46 -12.88 -21.75
CA ALA A 5 10.62 -11.52 -21.25
C ALA A 5 9.50 -11.27 -20.22
N LEU A 6 9.88 -11.21 -18.94
CA LEU A 6 8.99 -10.79 -17.87
C LEU A 6 8.62 -9.33 -18.12
N THR A 7 7.46 -9.10 -18.75
CA THR A 7 6.92 -7.75 -18.93
C THR A 7 6.38 -7.24 -17.59
N PRO A 8 6.50 -5.93 -17.28
CA PRO A 8 6.06 -5.34 -16.00
C PRO A 8 4.59 -5.59 -15.64
N LEU A 9 3.75 -5.97 -16.60
CA LEU A 9 2.34 -6.35 -16.34
C LEU A 9 2.20 -7.64 -15.52
N SER A 10 3.17 -8.56 -15.60
CA SER A 10 3.03 -9.89 -14.98
C SER A 10 3.14 -9.87 -13.44
N PHE A 11 3.80 -8.85 -12.87
CA PHE A 11 3.87 -8.64 -11.42
C PHE A 11 2.71 -7.80 -10.87
N MET A 12 2.02 -7.05 -11.73
CA MET A 12 0.84 -6.28 -11.34
C MET A 12 -0.41 -7.16 -11.28
N ASP A 13 -0.51 -8.20 -12.12
CA ASP A 13 -1.75 -8.97 -12.30
C ASP A 13 -2.22 -9.69 -11.02
N ALA A 14 -1.34 -10.40 -10.30
CA ALA A 14 -1.76 -11.17 -9.11
C ALA A 14 -2.16 -10.27 -7.92
N LYS A 15 -1.43 -9.16 -7.71
CA LYS A 15 -1.67 -8.22 -6.61
C LYS A 15 -2.86 -7.31 -6.91
N ALA A 16 -2.98 -6.81 -8.14
CA ALA A 16 -4.12 -6.00 -8.58
C ALA A 16 -5.41 -6.83 -8.62
N PHE A 17 -5.35 -8.10 -9.05
CA PHE A 17 -6.51 -8.99 -9.04
C PHE A 17 -6.95 -9.38 -7.63
N SER A 18 -6.00 -9.57 -6.69
CA SER A 18 -6.34 -9.76 -5.28
C SER A 18 -6.98 -8.52 -4.68
N HIS A 19 -6.49 -7.32 -5.03
CA HIS A 19 -7.07 -6.05 -4.60
C HIS A 19 -8.48 -5.82 -5.17
N LEU A 20 -8.70 -6.18 -6.44
CA LEU A 20 -10.01 -6.10 -7.08
C LEU A 20 -11.01 -7.09 -6.45
N LYS A 21 -10.58 -8.34 -6.21
CA LYS A 21 -11.39 -9.36 -5.52
C LYS A 21 -11.72 -8.98 -4.07
N ALA A 22 -10.77 -8.40 -3.35
CA ALA A 22 -10.94 -7.88 -2.00
C ALA A 22 -12.04 -6.83 -1.94
N THR A 23 -12.02 -5.85 -2.85
CA THR A 23 -13.04 -4.80 -2.95
C THR A 23 -14.43 -5.37 -3.26
N THR A 24 -14.54 -6.37 -4.13
CA THR A 24 -15.84 -6.99 -4.47
C THR A 24 -16.40 -7.90 -3.36
N ARG A 25 -15.55 -8.46 -2.49
CA ARG A 25 -15.95 -9.33 -1.38
C ARG A 25 -16.00 -8.63 -0.01
N GLY A 26 -15.53 -7.38 0.09
CA GLY A 26 -15.36 -6.68 1.36
C GLY A 26 -14.15 -7.17 2.18
N GLU A 27 -13.28 -7.99 1.61
CA GLU A 27 -12.07 -8.53 2.27
C GLU A 27 -10.87 -7.60 2.03
N PHE A 28 -10.89 -6.40 2.62
CA PHE A 28 -9.75 -5.49 2.53
C PHE A 28 -8.55 -6.05 3.31
N VAL A 29 -7.52 -6.52 2.60
CA VAL A 29 -6.23 -6.86 3.20
C VAL A 29 -5.46 -5.55 3.42
N GLY A 30 -5.22 -5.20 4.69
CA GLY A 30 -4.51 -3.99 5.08
C GLY A 30 -5.05 -3.40 6.38
N ILE A 31 -4.61 -2.19 6.72
CA ILE A 31 -5.05 -1.49 7.94
C ILE A 31 -6.24 -0.55 7.71
N GLY A 32 -6.72 -0.41 6.48
CA GLY A 32 -7.86 0.46 6.13
C GLY A 32 -7.50 1.94 6.01
N VAL A 33 -6.43 2.25 5.27
CA VAL A 33 -6.02 3.63 4.93
C VAL A 33 -5.88 3.82 3.44
N GLU A 34 -6.28 4.99 2.97
CA GLU A 34 -5.95 5.51 1.64
C GLU A 34 -4.71 6.41 1.78
N LEU A 35 -3.71 6.18 0.93
CA LEU A 35 -2.42 6.86 0.97
C LEU A 35 -2.18 7.64 -0.31
N SER A 36 -1.58 8.82 -0.18
CA SER A 36 -0.96 9.58 -1.27
C SER A 36 0.55 9.56 -1.10
N MET A 37 1.28 9.53 -2.22
CA MET A 37 2.73 9.66 -2.22
C MET A 37 3.12 10.92 -3.00
N GLU A 38 3.71 11.88 -2.31
CA GLU A 38 4.14 13.15 -2.89
C GLU A 38 5.56 13.45 -2.40
N LYS A 39 6.50 13.70 -3.32
CA LYS A 39 7.90 14.07 -3.00
C LYS A 39 8.53 13.15 -1.92
N GLU A 40 8.45 11.83 -2.14
CA GLU A 40 8.97 10.80 -1.22
C GLU A 40 8.31 10.77 0.16
N THR A 41 7.20 11.49 0.34
CA THR A 41 6.43 11.54 1.58
C THR A 41 5.12 10.77 1.39
N ILE A 42 4.86 9.82 2.28
CA ILE A 42 3.60 9.08 2.31
C ILE A 42 2.64 9.80 3.26
N ARG A 43 1.46 10.17 2.77
CA ARG A 43 0.43 10.88 3.53
C ARG A 43 -0.87 10.10 3.53
N ILE A 44 -1.55 10.08 4.67
CA ILE A 44 -2.90 9.51 4.77
C ILE A 44 -3.89 10.50 4.17
N VAL A 45 -4.61 10.06 3.13
CA VAL A 45 -5.70 10.83 2.50
C VAL A 45 -6.99 10.60 3.28
N ALA A 46 -7.28 9.34 3.60
CA ALA A 46 -8.47 8.96 4.37
C ALA A 46 -8.19 7.68 5.16
N SER A 47 -8.92 7.48 6.26
CA SER A 47 -9.00 6.20 6.98
C SER A 47 -10.42 5.66 6.90
N LEU A 48 -10.54 4.33 6.77
CA LEU A 48 -11.83 3.67 6.79
C LEU A 48 -12.43 3.79 8.20
N ASN A 49 -13.63 4.37 8.28
CA ASN A 49 -14.31 4.55 9.56
C ASN A 49 -14.56 3.19 10.25
N GLY A 50 -14.19 3.07 11.52
CA GLY A 50 -14.25 1.80 12.27
C GLY A 50 -13.19 0.76 11.88
N GLY A 51 -12.32 1.05 10.92
CA GLY A 51 -11.21 0.18 10.52
C GLY A 51 -10.02 0.21 11.48
N PRO A 52 -9.08 -0.76 11.38
CA PRO A 52 -7.93 -0.87 12.29
C PRO A 52 -7.09 0.41 12.40
N ALA A 53 -6.90 1.13 11.30
CA ALA A 53 -6.19 2.40 11.29
C ALA A 53 -6.91 3.51 12.06
N ALA A 54 -8.22 3.62 11.91
CA ALA A 54 -9.02 4.59 12.67
C ALA A 54 -9.01 4.26 14.16
N GLN A 55 -9.07 2.98 14.53
CA GLN A 55 -8.92 2.50 15.91
C GLN A 55 -7.53 2.78 16.49
N ALA A 56 -6.48 2.71 15.66
CA ALA A 56 -5.13 3.12 16.00
C ALA A 56 -4.96 4.65 16.08
N GLY A 57 -6.01 5.42 15.75
CA GLY A 57 -6.00 6.88 15.82
C GLY A 57 -5.43 7.57 14.59
N LEU A 58 -5.17 6.84 13.49
CA LEU A 58 -4.69 7.41 12.23
C LEU A 58 -5.77 8.25 11.55
N ARG A 59 -5.38 9.43 11.07
CA ARG A 59 -6.28 10.43 10.50
C ARG A 59 -5.80 10.93 9.15
N ALA A 60 -6.74 11.48 8.39
CA ALA A 60 -6.44 12.23 7.18
C ALA A 60 -5.46 13.36 7.52
N GLY A 61 -4.39 13.45 6.75
CA GLY A 61 -3.34 14.44 6.89
C GLY A 61 -2.07 13.95 7.56
N ASP A 62 -2.11 12.81 8.28
CA ASP A 62 -0.94 12.22 8.92
C ASP A 62 0.13 11.83 7.89
N VAL A 63 1.39 11.94 8.27
CA VAL A 63 2.55 11.58 7.44
C VAL A 63 3.20 10.31 7.99
N ILE A 64 3.36 9.30 7.14
CA ILE A 64 4.03 8.06 7.47
C ILE A 64 5.52 8.21 7.16
N VAL A 65 6.31 8.37 8.22
CA VAL A 65 7.78 8.51 8.15
C VAL A 65 8.52 7.18 8.18
N ALA A 66 7.91 6.14 8.78
CA ALA A 66 8.50 4.81 8.87
C ALA A 66 7.42 3.73 9.06
N VAL A 67 7.73 2.52 8.62
CA VAL A 67 6.92 1.31 8.83
C VAL A 67 7.84 0.21 9.38
N ASN A 68 7.49 -0.38 10.52
CA ASN A 68 8.31 -1.41 11.19
C ASN A 68 9.78 -0.98 11.38
N GLY A 69 10.02 0.29 11.72
CA GLY A 69 11.36 0.84 11.91
C GLY A 69 12.14 1.12 10.62
N ARG A 70 11.54 0.91 9.44
CA ARG A 70 12.14 1.26 8.14
C ARG A 70 11.58 2.58 7.65
N THR A 71 12.45 3.55 7.40
CA THR A 71 12.06 4.87 6.92
C THR A 71 11.46 4.79 5.51
N THR A 72 10.38 5.52 5.27
CA THR A 72 9.69 5.54 3.97
C THR A 72 10.50 6.26 2.88
N THR A 73 11.46 7.10 3.28
CA THR A 73 12.41 7.76 2.37
C THR A 73 13.64 6.91 2.03
N ASP A 74 13.82 5.75 2.67
CA ASP A 74 14.95 4.87 2.37
C ASP A 74 14.61 3.92 1.21
N HIS A 75 15.02 4.32 0.01
CA HIS A 75 14.90 3.52 -1.22
C HIS A 75 15.70 2.20 -1.19
N ARG A 76 16.59 1.99 -0.21
CA ARG A 76 17.32 0.72 -0.01
C ARG A 76 16.64 -0.23 0.97
N ALA A 77 15.60 0.23 1.68
CA ALA A 77 14.94 -0.55 2.73
C ALA A 77 13.80 -1.45 2.22
N TRP A 78 13.43 -1.34 0.95
CA TRP A 78 12.39 -2.15 0.32
C TRP A 78 13.00 -3.11 -0.71
N PRO A 79 13.04 -4.43 -0.44
CA PRO A 79 13.43 -5.40 -1.46
C PRO A 79 12.33 -5.46 -2.53
N GLU A 80 12.74 -5.48 -3.80
CA GLU A 80 11.86 -5.67 -4.97
C GLU A 80 11.04 -6.96 -4.89
#